data_AF-A0A920JWR2-F1
#
_entry.id   AF-A0A920JWR2-F1
#
_cell.length_a   1.000
_cell.length_b   1.000
_cell.length_c   1.000
_cell.angle_alpha   90.00
_cell.angle_beta   90.00
_cell.angle_gamma   90.00
#
_symmetry.space_group_name_H-M   'P 1'
#
loop_
_entity.id
_entity.type
_entity.pdbx_description
1 polymer ?
#
loop_
_entity_poly.entity_id
_entity_poly.type
_entity_poly.pdbx_seq_one_letter_code
_entity_poly.pdbx_strand_id
1 'polypeptide(L)'
;MFADDDKSTEIKILVYNTHGLPGIFFEITQKFVFPLGDKTKQYELSLLQEDYAHHKKLISVIKSESKVFRGQLGNKFLCPICTGSGLTSIANLPQDWQIEVVNENFKTCSGWISG
;
A
#
# COMPACT_ATOMS: atom_id res chain seq x y z
N MET A 1 -34.93 7.95 29.23
CA MET A 1 -33.50 8.17 28.97
C MET A 1 -32.83 6.80 28.98
N PHE A 2 -32.67 6.19 27.82
CA PHE A 2 -31.79 5.04 27.59
C PHE A 2 -31.12 5.29 26.23
N ALA A 3 -29.80 5.46 26.28
CA ALA A 3 -28.86 5.44 25.15
C ALA A 3 -28.85 4.03 24.53
N ASP A 4 -28.33 3.75 23.35
CA ASP A 4 -27.47 4.48 22.41
C ASP A 4 -27.78 3.84 21.05
N ASP A 5 -27.84 4.62 19.97
CA ASP A 5 -27.95 4.07 18.62
C ASP A 5 -26.61 3.37 18.33
N ASP A 6 -26.61 2.04 18.25
CA ASP A 6 -25.43 1.23 17.92
C ASP A 6 -25.04 1.48 16.45
N LYS A 7 -24.46 2.65 16.19
CA LYS A 7 -24.00 3.06 14.86
C LYS A 7 -22.74 2.27 14.53
N SER A 8 -22.92 1.13 13.87
CA SER A 8 -21.83 0.39 13.26
C SER A 8 -21.09 1.28 12.25
N THR A 9 -19.78 1.48 12.45
CA THR A 9 -18.92 2.15 11.49
C THR A 9 -18.53 1.18 10.39
N GLU A 10 -18.95 1.44 9.15
CA GLU A 10 -18.51 0.70 7.97
C GLU A 10 -17.23 1.32 7.39
N ILE A 11 -16.24 0.50 7.06
CA ILE A 11 -14.97 0.92 6.46
C ILE A 11 -14.76 0.15 5.16
N LYS A 12 -14.51 0.86 4.06
CA LYS A 12 -14.14 0.26 2.78
C LYS A 12 -12.63 0.14 2.68
N ILE A 13 -12.20 -1.09 2.43
CA ILE A 13 -10.78 -1.43 2.33
C ILE A 13 -10.47 -1.86 0.89
N LEU A 14 -9.50 -1.20 0.27
CA LEU A 14 -8.90 -1.63 -0.99
C LEU A 14 -7.63 -2.43 -0.70
N VAL A 15 -7.57 -3.67 -1.14
CA VAL A 15 -6.34 -4.48 -1.08
C VAL A 15 -5.92 -4.80 -2.49
N TYR A 16 -4.67 -4.50 -2.83
CA TYR A 16 -4.13 -4.82 -4.14
C TYR A 16 -2.70 -5.33 -4.02
N ASN A 17 -2.47 -6.51 -4.58
CA ASN A 17 -1.17 -7.12 -4.65
C ASN A 17 -0.66 -7.06 -6.09
N THR A 18 0.38 -6.27 -6.36
CA THR A 18 1.18 -6.52 -7.56
C THR A 18 2.03 -7.76 -7.30
N HIS A 19 1.55 -8.93 -7.72
CA HIS A 19 2.47 -10.05 -7.93
C HIS A 19 3.60 -9.54 -8.83
N GLY A 20 4.84 -9.72 -8.37
CA GLY A 20 6.04 -9.18 -9.01
C GLY A 20 6.18 -9.70 -10.43
N LEU A 21 5.57 -9.00 -11.38
CA LEU A 21 5.86 -9.18 -12.78
C LEU A 21 7.35 -8.84 -12.95
N PRO A 22 8.14 -9.72 -13.59
CA PRO A 22 9.55 -9.47 -13.88
C PRO A 22 9.77 -8.05 -14.41
N GLY A 23 10.88 -7.39 -14.07
CA GLY A 23 11.14 -5.98 -14.44
C GLY A 23 10.94 -5.67 -15.93
N ILE A 24 11.02 -6.63 -16.83
CA ILE A 24 10.65 -6.51 -18.25
C ILE A 24 9.23 -5.95 -18.49
N PHE A 25 8.34 -6.01 -17.51
CA PHE A 25 6.98 -5.50 -17.57
C PHE A 25 6.81 -4.09 -16.96
N PHE A 26 7.89 -3.31 -16.82
CA PHE A 26 7.86 -1.92 -16.33
C PHE A 26 6.75 -1.07 -16.99
N GLU A 27 6.55 -1.18 -18.30
CA GLU A 27 5.52 -0.41 -19.01
C GLU A 27 4.07 -0.81 -18.61
N ILE A 28 3.86 -2.09 -18.28
CA ILE A 28 2.57 -2.58 -17.77
C ILE A 28 2.32 -1.99 -16.39
N THR A 29 3.32 -1.99 -15.51
CA THR A 29 3.17 -1.44 -14.14
C THR A 29 2.79 0.04 -14.13
N GLN A 30 3.38 0.86 -15.02
CA GLN A 30 3.03 2.28 -15.13
C GLN A 30 1.56 2.52 -15.53
N LYS A 31 1.02 1.68 -16.43
CA LYS A 31 -0.39 1.76 -16.86
C LYS A 31 -1.37 1.42 -15.72
N PHE A 32 -0.95 0.65 -14.73
CA PHE A 32 -1.80 0.27 -13.58
C PHE A 32 -1.70 1.22 -12.38
N VAL A 33 -0.54 1.83 -12.14
CA VAL A 33 -0.31 2.72 -10.97
C VAL A 33 -1.28 3.91 -10.95
N PHE A 34 -1.58 4.50 -12.11
CA PHE A 34 -2.48 5.64 -12.20
C PHE A 34 -3.94 5.29 -11.84
N PRO A 35 -4.60 4.30 -12.50
CA PRO A 35 -5.94 3.86 -12.10
C PRO A 35 -6.02 3.41 -10.64
N LEU A 36 -4.96 2.79 -10.11
CA LEU A 36 -4.94 2.29 -8.74
C LEU A 36 -4.87 3.44 -7.71
N GLY A 37 -4.00 4.42 -7.95
CA GLY A 37 -3.89 5.61 -7.11
C GLY A 37 -5.22 6.40 -7.04
N ASP A 38 -5.87 6.59 -8.19
CA ASP A 38 -7.21 7.22 -8.23
C ASP A 38 -8.28 6.40 -7.52
N LYS A 39 -8.25 5.06 -7.65
CA LYS A 39 -9.19 4.17 -6.94
C LYS A 39 -9.09 4.33 -5.43
N THR A 40 -7.89 4.54 -4.87
CA THR A 40 -7.71 4.68 -3.41
C THR A 40 -8.59 5.78 -2.81
N LYS A 41 -8.93 6.81 -3.58
CA LYS A 41 -9.77 7.95 -3.15
C LYS A 41 -11.18 7.56 -2.71
N GLN A 42 -11.65 6.37 -3.12
CA GLN A 42 -12.98 5.82 -2.85
C GLN A 42 -13.02 4.91 -1.60
N TYR A 43 -11.87 4.70 -0.95
CA TYR A 43 -11.72 3.80 0.18
C TYR A 43 -11.10 4.55 1.36
N GLU A 44 -11.57 4.25 2.56
CA GLU A 44 -11.03 4.80 3.80
C GLU A 44 -9.63 4.26 4.09
N LEU A 45 -9.37 3.00 3.72
CA LEU A 45 -8.06 2.37 3.85
C LEU A 45 -7.69 1.65 2.55
N SER A 46 -6.44 1.82 2.10
CA SER A 46 -5.88 1.06 0.99
C SER A 46 -4.57 0.40 1.39
N LEU A 47 -4.42 -0.89 1.11
CA LEU A 47 -3.23 -1.70 1.35
C LEU A 47 -2.68 -2.18 0.00
N LEU A 48 -1.60 -1.55 -0.45
CA LEU A 48 -1.03 -1.76 -1.77
C LEU A 48 0.35 -2.41 -1.64
N GLN A 49 0.50 -3.64 -2.10
CA GLN A 49 1.84 -4.16 -2.35
C GLN A 49 2.32 -3.51 -3.64
N GLU A 50 3.30 -2.61 -3.56
CA GLU A 50 3.83 -1.86 -4.69
C GLU A 50 5.32 -2.12 -4.94
N ASP A 51 5.76 -1.84 -6.17
CA ASP A 51 7.18 -1.71 -6.53
C ASP A 51 7.70 -0.35 -6.06
N TYR A 52 8.87 -0.35 -5.41
CA TYR A 52 9.48 0.86 -4.88
C TYR A 52 9.78 1.95 -5.91
N ALA A 53 9.99 1.59 -7.18
CA ALA A 53 10.32 2.52 -8.25
C ALA A 53 9.19 3.53 -8.54
N HIS A 54 7.93 3.16 -8.27
CA HIS A 54 6.77 3.95 -8.65
C HIS A 54 6.12 4.73 -7.50
N HIS A 55 6.65 4.62 -6.28
CA HIS A 55 6.06 5.24 -5.10
C HIS A 55 5.85 6.75 -5.26
N LYS A 56 6.86 7.50 -5.73
CA LYS A 56 6.72 8.95 -5.97
C LYS A 56 5.56 9.26 -6.90
N LYS A 57 5.33 8.39 -7.89
CA LYS A 57 4.25 8.56 -8.86
C LYS A 57 2.89 8.24 -8.25
N LEU A 58 2.79 7.18 -7.45
CA LEU A 58 1.59 6.87 -6.66
C LEU A 58 1.19 8.06 -5.77
N ILE A 59 2.14 8.63 -5.01
CA ILE A 59 1.87 9.79 -4.13
C ILE A 59 1.33 11.00 -4.92
N SER A 60 1.73 11.19 -6.17
CA SER A 60 1.28 12.32 -6.98
C SER A 60 -0.20 12.27 -7.38
N VAL A 61 -0.86 11.13 -7.24
CA VAL A 61 -2.24 10.92 -7.72
C VAL A 61 -3.25 10.59 -6.63
N ILE A 62 -2.82 10.31 -5.39
CA ILE A 62 -3.71 10.07 -4.25
C ILE A 62 -4.28 11.39 -3.70
N LYS A 63 -5.19 11.32 -2.72
CA LYS A 63 -5.69 12.51 -2.00
C LYS A 63 -4.55 13.20 -1.26
N SER A 64 -4.49 14.53 -1.33
CA SER A 64 -3.45 15.34 -0.69
C SER A 64 -3.41 15.20 0.84
N GLU A 65 -4.56 14.93 1.42
CA GLU A 65 -4.80 14.77 2.84
C GLU A 65 -4.61 13.34 3.34
N SER A 66 -4.35 12.39 2.42
CA SER A 66 -4.10 11.00 2.79
C SER A 66 -2.89 10.89 3.71
N LYS A 67 -3.02 10.11 4.79
CA LYS A 67 -1.87 9.65 5.56
C LYS A 67 -1.29 8.43 4.84
N VAL A 68 -0.01 8.48 4.46
CA VAL A 68 0.65 7.38 3.75
C VAL A 68 1.76 6.78 4.59
N PHE A 69 1.70 5.47 4.76
CA PHE A 69 2.67 4.68 5.49
C PHE A 69 3.29 3.68 4.53
N ARG A 70 4.54 3.92 4.16
CA ARG A 70 5.28 3.03 3.28
C ARG A 70 6.00 1.98 4.11
N GLY A 71 5.86 0.72 3.74
CA GLY A 71 6.62 -0.35 4.35
C GLY A 71 8.12 -0.14 4.18
N GLN A 72 8.90 -0.60 5.16
CA GLN A 72 10.35 -0.48 5.09
C GLN A 72 10.95 -1.57 4.21
N LEU A 73 11.90 -1.20 3.36
CA LEU A 73 12.82 -2.15 2.80
C LEU A 73 13.91 -2.30 3.86
N GLY A 74 13.99 -3.45 4.51
CA GLY A 74 15.09 -3.72 5.43
C GLY A 74 16.46 -3.49 4.76
N ASN A 75 17.54 -3.49 5.54
CA ASN A 75 18.90 -3.16 5.08
C ASN A 75 19.51 -4.11 4.00
N LYS A 76 18.73 -5.02 3.41
CA LYS A 76 19.17 -5.98 2.39
C LYS A 76 18.90 -5.46 0.97
N PHE A 77 19.59 -4.40 0.57
CA PHE A 77 19.84 -4.16 -0.85
C PHE A 77 21.05 -5.00 -1.30
N LEU A 78 20.86 -6.31 -1.47
CA LEU A 78 21.90 -7.21 -2.00
C LEU A 78 21.65 -7.63 -3.45
N CYS A 79 20.55 -7.21 -4.05
CA CYS A 79 20.15 -7.69 -5.37
C CYS A 79 19.92 -6.51 -6.33
N PRO A 80 20.86 -6.22 -7.24
CA PRO A 80 20.77 -5.10 -8.18
C PRO A 80 19.63 -5.23 -9.21
N ILE A 81 19.00 -6.40 -9.31
CA ILE A 81 17.82 -6.66 -10.16
C ILE A 81 16.52 -6.81 -9.36
N CYS A 82 16.59 -6.87 -8.03
CA CYS A 82 15.40 -6.96 -7.19
C CYS A 82 14.99 -5.55 -6.83
N THR A 83 14.00 -5.01 -7.54
CA THR A 83 13.24 -3.89 -6.97
C THR A 83 12.60 -4.42 -5.70
N GLY A 84 12.88 -3.75 -4.58
CA GLY A 84 12.19 -4.06 -3.34
C GLY A 84 10.68 -3.99 -3.55
N SER A 85 9.92 -4.84 -2.86
CA SER A 85 8.46 -4.75 -2.77
C SER A 85 8.07 -4.47 -1.32
N GLY A 86 7.04 -3.65 -1.15
CA GLY A 86 6.67 -3.13 0.16
C GLY A 86 5.19 -2.89 0.23
N LEU A 87 4.64 -3.08 1.42
CA LEU A 87 3.25 -2.75 1.67
C LEU A 87 3.13 -1.26 1.94
N THR A 88 2.46 -0.54 1.06
CA THR A 88 2.08 0.86 1.25
C THR A 88 0.64 0.93 1.71
N SER A 89 0.44 1.53 2.88
CA SER A 89 -0.88 1.81 3.43
C SER A 89 -1.25 3.27 3.19
N ILE A 90 -2.43 3.51 2.64
CA ILE A 90 -2.98 4.85 2.42
C ILE A 90 -4.26 4.95 3.23
N ALA A 91 -4.32 5.92 4.15
CA ALA A 91 -5.49 6.17 4.97
C ALA A 91 -6.15 7.50 4.57
N ASN A 92 -7.40 7.39 4.14
CA ASN A 92 -8.32 8.49 3.85
C ASN A 92 -9.37 8.60 4.97
N LEU A 93 -8.91 8.46 6.22
CA LEU A 93 -9.75 8.48 7.40
C LEU A 93 -9.99 9.93 7.88
N PRO A 94 -11.11 10.18 8.59
CA PRO A 94 -11.34 11.44 9.28
C PRO A 94 -10.14 11.87 10.17
N GLN A 95 -9.95 13.18 10.32
CA GLN A 95 -8.73 13.74 10.91
C GLN A 95 -8.57 13.43 12.41
N ASP A 96 -9.68 13.14 13.09
CA ASP A 96 -9.78 12.73 14.49
C ASP A 96 -9.30 11.29 14.75
N TRP A 97 -9.14 10.48 13.70
CA TRP A 97 -8.65 9.12 13.84
C TRP A 97 -7.13 9.06 14.08
N GLN A 98 -6.75 8.42 15.17
CA GLN A 98 -5.38 8.04 15.47
C GLN A 98 -5.03 6.76 14.72
N ILE A 99 -3.90 6.78 14.01
CA ILE A 99 -3.44 5.64 13.21
C ILE A 99 -2.06 5.24 13.69
N GLU A 100 -1.94 3.99 14.14
CA GLU A 100 -0.67 3.35 14.44
C GLU A 100 -0.40 2.28 13.39
N VAL A 101 0.81 2.29 12.81
CA VAL A 101 1.24 1.28 11.85
C VAL A 101 2.44 0.54 12.45
N VAL A 102 2.24 -0.73 12.76
CA VAL A 102 3.29 -1.65 13.19
C VAL A 102 3.78 -2.40 11.96
N ASN A 103 5.07 -2.26 11.64
CA ASN A 103 5.69 -2.96 10.53
C ASN A 103 6.76 -3.90 11.05
N GLU A 104 6.51 -5.20 10.92
CA GLU A 104 7.47 -6.24 11.23
C GLU A 104 7.91 -6.94 9.94
N ASN A 105 9.22 -6.95 9.70
CA ASN A 105 9.77 -7.68 8.58
C ASN A 105 9.65 -9.18 8.84
N PHE A 106 8.98 -9.91 7.94
CA PHE A 106 9.13 -11.36 7.89
C PHE A 106 10.59 -11.68 7.58
N LYS A 107 11.27 -12.38 8.51
CA LYS A 107 12.69 -12.75 8.37
C LYS A 107 12.94 -13.74 7.23
N THR A 108 11.88 -14.32 6.70
CA THR A 108 11.85 -15.33 5.63
C THR A 108 11.08 -14.76 4.44
N CYS A 109 11.64 -14.89 3.24
CA CYS A 109 11.00 -14.46 2.01
C CYS A 109 10.44 -15.66 1.26
N SER A 110 9.12 -15.81 1.22
CA SER A 110 8.48 -16.87 0.42
C SER A 110 8.54 -16.52 -1.08
N GLY A 111 9.63 -16.87 -1.75
CA GLY A 111 9.83 -16.65 -3.19
C GLY A 111 9.54 -17.89 -4.03
N TRP A 112 9.22 -17.69 -5.32
CA TRP A 112 8.97 -18.78 -6.28
C TRP A 112 10.19 -19.70 -6.53
N ILE A 113 11.39 -19.26 -6.17
CA ILE A 113 12.66 -19.95 -6.50
C ILE A 113 13.38 -20.50 -5.24
N SER A 114 13.09 -19.96 -4.06
CA SER A 114 13.34 -20.58 -2.76
C SER A 114 12.70 -19.71 -1.68
N GLY A 115 11.95 -20.35 -0.78
CA GLY A 115 11.53 -19.77 0.50
C GLY A 115 12.68 -19.73 1.50
#